data_AF-A0AAN6FXJ5-F1
#
_entry.id   AF-A0AAN6FXJ5-F1
#
_cell.length_a   1.000
_cell.length_b   1.000
_cell.length_c   1.000
_cell.angle_alpha   90.00
_cell.angle_beta   90.00
_cell.angle_gamma   90.00
#
_symmetry.space_group_name_H-M   'P 1'
#
loop_
_entity.id
_entity.type
_entity.pdbx_description
1 polymer ?
#
loop_
_entity_poly.entity_id
_entity_poly.type
_entity_poly.pdbx_seq_one_letter_code
_entity_poly.pdbx_strand_id
1 'polypeptide(L)'
;MRFTTELLAIGLALVDVTSGQGHNTTTELANLEHYWSYGRSMPVYPTPQTAGKGEWATAYAKAKALVAQMTDFEKNNITYGQASTTGCSGLSGTVPRLGFPGLCLADSGNGVRATDGVNGYPPGLHVGKPVPANLSRKRASWNEDLAYQRALYMGEEFKNKGVSVALGPVVGPLGKFARGGRNWEGKHIENWSLKEISTIATNLATHET
;
A
#
# COMPACT_ATOMS: atom_id res chain seq x y z
N MET A 1 10.97 -64.51 -34.12
CA MET A 1 11.26 -63.23 -34.81
C MET A 1 12.50 -62.65 -34.15
N ARG A 2 13.67 -62.71 -34.81
CA ARG A 2 14.95 -62.25 -34.25
C ARG A 2 15.07 -60.76 -34.53
N PHE A 3 14.94 -59.93 -33.49
CA PHE A 3 15.25 -58.51 -33.61
C PHE A 3 16.77 -58.36 -33.68
N THR A 4 17.27 -57.90 -34.82
CA THR A 4 18.69 -57.62 -35.05
C THR A 4 19.11 -56.41 -34.22
N THR A 5 20.28 -56.53 -33.60
CA THR A 5 20.89 -55.61 -32.63
C THR A 5 21.27 -54.23 -33.17
N GLU A 6 21.07 -53.96 -34.46
CA GLU A 6 21.45 -52.68 -35.08
C GLU A 6 20.44 -51.55 -34.85
N LEU A 7 19.17 -51.86 -34.58
CA LEU A 7 18.15 -50.84 -34.27
C LEU A 7 18.27 -50.28 -32.85
N LEU A 8 19.06 -50.89 -31.97
CA LEU A 8 19.32 -50.36 -30.63
C LEU A 8 20.46 -49.31 -30.62
N ALA A 9 21.36 -49.34 -31.60
CA ALA A 9 22.51 -48.44 -31.65
C ALA A 9 22.15 -47.01 -32.12
N ILE A 10 21.07 -46.85 -32.89
CA ILE A 10 20.58 -45.51 -33.30
C ILE A 10 19.81 -44.84 -32.15
N GLY A 11 19.22 -45.62 -31.24
CA GLY A 11 18.52 -45.10 -30.06
C GLY A 11 19.45 -44.54 -28.96
N LEU A 12 20.73 -44.95 -28.93
CA LEU A 12 21.69 -44.50 -27.92
C LEU A 12 22.52 -43.27 -28.33
N ALA A 13 22.49 -42.85 -29.59
CA ALA A 13 23.28 -41.71 -30.07
C ALA A 13 22.55 -40.35 -30.01
N LEU A 14 21.32 -40.31 -29.49
CA LEU A 14 20.50 -39.10 -29.40
C LEU A 14 20.17 -38.67 -27.96
N VAL A 15 20.77 -39.31 -26.95
CA VAL A 15 20.46 -38.99 -25.53
C VAL A 15 21.31 -37.85 -24.96
N ASP A 16 22.37 -37.39 -25.63
CA ASP A 16 23.28 -36.37 -25.07
C ASP A 16 23.23 -34.98 -25.71
N VAL A 17 22.12 -34.63 -26.39
CA VAL A 17 21.84 -33.22 -26.73
C VAL A 17 20.54 -32.76 -26.07
N THR A 18 20.47 -32.90 -24.75
CA THR A 18 19.76 -31.89 -23.95
C THR A 18 20.82 -30.99 -23.37
N SER A 19 20.96 -29.82 -24.00
CA SER A 19 21.68 -28.65 -23.50
C SER A 19 21.78 -28.65 -21.97
N GLY A 20 22.99 -28.73 -21.44
CA GLY A 20 23.24 -28.42 -20.05
C GLY A 20 22.59 -27.07 -19.75
N GLN A 21 21.58 -27.07 -18.90
CA GLN A 21 21.25 -25.86 -18.16
C GLN A 21 22.42 -25.66 -17.23
N GLY A 22 23.40 -24.89 -17.72
CA GLY A 22 24.52 -24.39 -16.96
C GLY A 22 24.00 -23.97 -15.61
N HIS A 23 24.60 -24.57 -14.60
CA HIS A 23 24.54 -24.21 -13.20
C HIS A 23 24.13 -22.74 -13.05
N ASN A 24 22.89 -22.43 -12.63
CA ASN A 24 22.48 -21.07 -12.31
C ASN A 24 23.43 -20.61 -11.21
N THR A 25 24.50 -19.92 -11.59
CA THR A 25 25.47 -19.44 -10.62
C THR A 25 24.76 -18.40 -9.77
N THR A 26 25.07 -18.33 -8.48
CA THR A 26 24.56 -17.27 -7.61
C THR A 26 24.78 -15.88 -8.24
N THR A 27 25.87 -15.74 -9.01
CA THR A 27 26.20 -14.57 -9.82
C THR A 27 25.19 -14.29 -10.95
N GLU A 28 24.70 -15.29 -11.70
CA GLU A 28 23.67 -15.07 -12.72
C GLU A 28 22.32 -14.69 -12.12
N LEU A 29 21.93 -15.34 -11.02
CA LEU A 29 20.71 -14.97 -10.29
C LEU A 29 20.80 -13.56 -9.71
N ALA A 30 21.95 -13.19 -9.14
CA ALA A 30 22.22 -11.83 -8.67
C ALA A 30 22.23 -10.82 -9.83
N ASN A 31 22.79 -11.17 -10.99
CA ASN A 31 22.79 -10.28 -12.16
C ASN A 31 21.39 -10.10 -12.74
N LEU A 32 20.56 -11.15 -12.75
CA LEU A 32 19.16 -11.06 -13.13
C LEU A 32 18.38 -10.22 -12.11
N GLU A 33 18.58 -10.43 -10.81
CA GLU A 33 18.01 -9.57 -9.77
C GLU A 33 18.43 -8.11 -9.96
N HIS A 34 19.72 -7.84 -10.19
CA HIS A 34 20.22 -6.51 -10.48
C HIS A 34 19.55 -5.89 -11.72
N TYR A 35 19.43 -6.66 -12.80
CA TYR A 35 18.83 -6.20 -14.05
C TYR A 35 17.32 -5.95 -13.94
N TRP A 36 16.57 -6.86 -13.32
CA TRP A 36 15.11 -6.77 -13.22
C TRP A 36 14.65 -5.82 -12.10
N SER A 37 15.37 -5.78 -10.98
CA SER A 37 15.01 -4.95 -9.82
C SER A 37 15.59 -3.54 -9.91
N TYR A 38 16.77 -3.36 -10.51
CA TYR A 38 17.48 -2.07 -10.50
C TYR A 38 17.83 -1.52 -11.89
N GLY A 39 18.00 -2.37 -12.92
CA GLY A 39 18.39 -1.96 -14.27
C GLY A 39 17.29 -1.26 -15.08
N ARG A 40 16.02 -1.43 -14.72
CA ARG A 40 14.85 -0.84 -15.41
C ARG A 40 14.17 0.31 -14.67
N SER A 41 14.57 0.56 -13.42
CA SER A 41 14.08 1.71 -12.66
C SER A 41 15.17 2.76 -12.64
N MET A 42 14.99 3.84 -13.39
CA MET A 42 15.95 4.94 -13.42
C MET A 42 16.21 5.47 -11.99
N PRO A 43 17.47 5.77 -11.62
CA PRO A 43 17.76 6.41 -10.35
C PRO A 43 17.16 7.82 -10.33
N VAL A 44 16.24 8.08 -9.41
CA VAL A 44 15.66 9.42 -9.21
C VAL A 44 16.19 9.98 -7.89
N TYR A 45 17.08 10.96 -8.00
CA TYR A 45 17.71 11.62 -6.87
C TYR A 45 17.84 13.14 -7.11
N PRO A 46 17.86 13.96 -6.05
CA PRO A 46 17.61 13.60 -4.65
C PRO A 46 16.13 13.39 -4.37
N THR A 47 15.79 12.81 -3.22
CA THR A 47 14.41 12.80 -2.72
C THR A 47 13.89 14.24 -2.62
N PRO A 48 12.76 14.58 -3.27
CA PRO A 48 12.22 15.94 -3.25
C PRO A 48 11.99 16.44 -1.83
N GLN A 49 12.40 17.68 -1.56
CA GLN A 49 12.14 18.33 -0.28
C GLN A 49 10.73 18.93 -0.28
N THR A 50 9.97 18.67 0.78
CA THR A 50 8.63 19.25 0.94
C THR A 50 8.71 20.74 1.29
N ALA A 51 7.89 21.55 0.62
CA ALA A 51 7.81 23.00 0.82
C ALA A 51 6.46 23.46 1.41
N GLY A 52 5.55 22.53 1.74
CA GLY A 52 4.23 22.87 2.30
C GLY A 52 3.40 23.79 1.40
N LYS A 53 3.23 23.46 0.12
CA LYS A 53 2.49 24.32 -0.82
C LYS A 53 0.97 24.12 -0.70
N GLY A 54 0.20 25.16 -1.01
CA GLY A 54 -1.26 25.11 -1.04
C GLY A 54 -1.87 24.84 0.33
N GLU A 55 -2.82 23.93 0.40
CA GLU A 55 -3.54 23.54 1.63
C GLU A 55 -2.63 22.99 2.73
N TRP A 56 -1.41 22.56 2.38
CA TRP A 56 -0.42 22.03 3.32
C TRP A 56 0.40 23.10 4.05
N ALA A 57 0.27 24.37 3.70
CA ALA A 57 1.13 25.44 4.23
C ALA A 57 1.10 25.53 5.77
N THR A 58 -0.10 25.54 6.35
CA THR A 58 -0.29 25.63 7.80
C THR A 58 0.25 24.39 8.52
N ALA A 59 -0.07 23.19 8.02
CA ALA A 59 0.40 21.93 8.60
C ALA A 59 1.94 21.83 8.54
N TYR A 60 2.53 22.21 7.41
CA TYR A 60 3.97 22.23 7.22
C TYR A 60 4.66 23.22 8.16
N ALA A 61 4.12 24.43 8.34
CA ALA A 61 4.67 25.40 9.28
C ALA A 61 4.71 24.87 10.72
N LYS A 62 3.61 24.25 11.18
CA LYS A 62 3.54 23.60 12.51
C LYS A 62 4.55 22.46 12.64
N ALA A 63 4.60 21.56 11.65
CA ALA A 63 5.53 20.44 11.65
C ALA A 63 6.98 20.91 11.67
N LYS A 64 7.33 21.90 10.84
CA LYS A 64 8.68 22.49 10.79
C LYS A 64 9.08 23.11 12.13
N ALA A 65 8.18 23.84 12.79
CA ALA A 65 8.44 24.46 14.09
C ALA A 65 8.69 23.42 15.21
N LEU A 66 7.97 22.30 15.19
CA LEU A 66 8.16 21.20 16.14
C LEU A 66 9.48 20.44 15.86
N VAL A 67 9.70 20.03 14.61
CA VAL A 67 10.89 19.25 14.20
C VAL A 67 12.18 20.06 14.36
N ALA A 68 12.13 21.39 14.19
CA ALA A 68 13.27 22.27 14.43
C ALA A 68 13.77 22.24 15.89
N GLN A 69 12.90 21.87 16.84
CA GLN A 69 13.27 21.74 18.24
C GLN A 69 13.79 20.34 18.59
N MET A 70 13.68 19.36 17.70
CA MET A 70 14.13 17.99 17.94
C MET A 70 15.64 17.84 17.77
N THR A 71 16.25 17.04 18.64
CA THR A 71 17.60 16.48 18.44
C THR A 71 17.58 15.46 17.29
N ASP A 72 18.75 15.11 16.75
CA ASP A 72 18.81 14.12 15.68
C ASP A 72 18.38 12.72 16.15
N PHE A 73 18.60 12.39 17.43
CA PHE A 73 18.06 11.17 18.03
C PHE A 73 16.53 11.17 18.08
N GLU A 74 15.92 12.29 18.45
CA GLU A 74 14.45 12.44 18.47
C GLU A 74 13.86 12.39 17.05
N LYS A 75 14.52 13.03 16.07
CA LYS A 75 14.13 12.92 14.65
C LYS A 75 14.23 11.49 14.14
N ASN A 76 15.30 10.77 14.50
CA ASN A 76 15.44 9.38 14.12
C ASN A 76 14.39 8.50 14.82
N ASN A 77 14.07 8.77 16.08
CA ASN A 77 13.11 7.97 16.85
C ASN A 77 11.71 7.92 16.20
N ILE A 78 11.26 9.02 15.60
CA ILE A 78 9.93 9.10 14.98
C ILE A 78 9.84 8.43 13.60
N THR A 79 10.95 7.97 12.99
CA THR A 79 10.95 7.43 11.62
C THR A 79 10.88 5.91 11.53
N TYR A 80 11.15 5.17 12.61
CA TYR A 80 11.08 3.71 12.61
C TYR A 80 9.96 3.18 13.49
N GLY A 81 9.50 1.97 13.16
CA GLY A 81 8.45 1.28 13.87
C GLY A 81 8.92 0.76 15.23
N GLN A 82 8.11 0.97 16.25
CA GLN A 82 8.28 0.43 17.59
C GLN A 82 7.38 -0.80 17.78
N ALA A 83 7.76 -1.68 18.71
CA ALA A 83 6.92 -2.79 19.10
C ALA A 83 5.59 -2.27 19.64
N SER A 84 4.47 -2.77 19.09
CA SER A 84 3.15 -2.36 19.57
C SER A 84 2.83 -3.04 20.89
N THR A 85 2.63 -2.24 21.93
CA THR A 85 2.09 -2.65 23.24
C THR A 85 0.61 -2.28 23.37
N THR A 86 -0.01 -1.85 22.26
CA THR A 86 -1.38 -1.34 22.18
C THR A 86 -2.17 -2.10 21.12
N GLY A 87 -3.42 -1.69 20.86
CA GLY A 87 -4.19 -2.22 19.73
C GLY A 87 -3.74 -1.72 18.35
N CYS A 88 -2.75 -0.82 18.26
CA CYS A 88 -2.25 -0.28 16.99
C CYS A 88 -1.48 -1.35 16.20
N SER A 89 -1.70 -1.41 14.88
CA SER A 89 -0.93 -2.27 13.97
C SER A 89 0.55 -1.86 13.90
N GLY A 90 0.84 -0.57 14.09
CA GLY A 90 2.20 -0.03 14.18
C GLY A 90 2.24 1.23 15.03
N LEU A 91 3.39 1.47 15.66
CA LEU A 91 3.66 2.66 16.45
C LEU A 91 4.94 3.33 15.95
N SER A 92 4.97 4.66 15.89
CA SER A 92 6.24 5.40 15.78
C SER A 92 6.90 5.56 17.15
N GLY A 93 8.17 6.00 17.19
CA GLY A 93 8.74 6.54 18.41
C GLY A 93 8.08 7.85 18.87
N THR A 94 8.38 8.24 20.10
CA THR A 94 7.82 9.40 20.80
C THR A 94 8.90 10.47 21.05
N VAL A 95 8.48 11.71 21.36
CA VAL A 95 9.39 12.77 21.83
C VAL A 95 8.78 13.43 23.08
N PRO A 96 8.93 12.80 24.27
CA PRO A 96 8.26 13.27 25.49
C PRO A 96 8.64 14.69 25.89
N ARG A 97 9.90 15.09 25.67
CA ARG A 97 10.41 16.44 25.96
C ARG A 97 9.63 17.54 25.25
N LEU A 98 9.13 17.26 24.04
CA LEU A 98 8.33 18.18 23.24
C LEU A 98 6.83 17.84 23.27
N GLY A 99 6.41 16.88 24.10
CA GLY A 99 5.02 16.46 24.19
C GLY A 99 4.49 15.73 22.94
N PHE A 100 5.37 15.17 22.08
CA PHE A 100 4.93 14.39 20.93
C PHE A 100 4.70 12.92 21.36
N PRO A 101 3.43 12.45 21.36
CA PRO A 101 3.09 11.13 21.89
C PRO A 101 3.45 9.98 20.94
N GLY A 102 3.93 10.27 19.72
CA GLY A 102 4.08 9.29 18.66
C GLY A 102 2.82 9.19 17.78
N LEU A 103 2.87 8.29 16.81
CA LEU A 103 1.78 8.01 15.89
C LEU A 103 1.32 6.57 16.08
N CYS A 104 0.02 6.39 16.27
CA CYS A 104 -0.64 5.09 16.19
C CYS A 104 -1.16 4.86 14.77
N LEU A 105 -0.68 3.80 14.13
CA LEU A 105 -1.14 3.35 12.83
C LEU A 105 -2.00 2.11 13.04
N ALA A 106 -3.23 2.11 12.55
CA ALA A 106 -4.13 0.98 12.72
C ALA A 106 -4.81 0.58 11.42
N ASP A 107 -4.87 -0.74 11.21
CA ASP A 107 -5.77 -1.36 10.24
C ASP A 107 -7.24 -1.10 10.63
N SER A 108 -8.19 -1.14 9.70
CA SER A 108 -8.12 -1.62 8.33
C SER A 108 -8.89 -0.71 7.36
N GLY A 109 -8.88 -1.07 6.06
CA GLY A 109 -9.67 -0.40 5.03
C GLY A 109 -11.20 -0.51 5.19
N ASN A 110 -11.70 -1.32 6.14
CA ASN A 110 -13.13 -1.52 6.40
C ASN A 110 -13.53 -1.40 7.89
N GLY A 111 -12.76 -0.67 8.68
CA GLY A 111 -13.04 -0.40 10.11
C GLY A 111 -11.82 -0.66 10.99
N VAL A 112 -11.90 -0.26 12.26
CA VAL A 112 -10.79 -0.40 13.21
C VAL A 112 -10.59 -1.88 13.56
N ARG A 113 -9.37 -2.38 13.38
CA ARG A 113 -9.04 -3.80 13.61
C ARG A 113 -8.70 -4.06 15.08
N ALA A 114 -8.94 -5.31 15.52
CA ALA A 114 -8.42 -5.88 16.77
C ALA A 114 -8.81 -5.08 18.03
N THR A 115 -10.01 -4.51 18.03
CA THR A 115 -10.60 -3.83 19.20
C THR A 115 -12.10 -4.12 19.25
N ASP A 116 -12.70 -3.84 20.39
CA ASP A 116 -14.13 -3.97 20.67
C ASP A 116 -14.88 -2.65 20.45
N GLY A 117 -16.21 -2.71 20.40
CA GLY A 117 -17.05 -1.51 20.30
C GLY A 117 -16.83 -0.69 19.02
N VAL A 118 -16.57 -1.37 17.90
CA VAL A 118 -16.34 -0.76 16.58
C VAL A 118 -17.18 -1.44 15.51
N ASN A 119 -17.45 -0.75 14.41
CA ASN A 119 -18.26 -1.26 13.32
C ASN A 119 -17.42 -1.95 12.23
N GLY A 120 -18.01 -2.98 11.62
CA GLY A 120 -17.50 -3.60 10.40
C GLY A 120 -18.16 -2.99 9.17
N TYR A 121 -17.46 -2.11 8.46
CA TYR A 121 -18.01 -1.42 7.29
C TYR A 121 -17.96 -2.30 6.04
N PRO A 122 -18.83 -2.05 5.03
CA PRO A 122 -18.73 -2.72 3.73
C PRO A 122 -17.33 -2.57 3.14
N PRO A 123 -16.77 -3.60 2.49
CA PRO A 123 -15.43 -3.49 1.94
C PRO A 123 -15.37 -2.56 0.73
N GLY A 124 -14.17 -2.10 0.37
CA GLY A 124 -13.95 -1.12 -0.70
C GLY A 124 -14.59 -1.48 -2.03
N LEU A 125 -14.68 -2.78 -2.36
CA LEU A 125 -15.35 -3.27 -3.57
C LEU A 125 -16.81 -2.81 -3.70
N HIS A 126 -17.51 -2.61 -2.58
CA HIS A 126 -18.91 -2.17 -2.59
C HIS A 126 -19.06 -0.65 -2.78
N VAL A 127 -17.98 0.12 -2.63
CA VAL A 127 -17.97 1.60 -2.65
C VAL A 127 -17.56 2.09 -4.04
N GLY A 128 -18.46 2.73 -4.80
CA GLY A 128 -18.19 3.21 -6.18
C GLY A 128 -18.68 4.62 -6.49
N LYS A 129 -18.06 5.30 -7.47
CA LYS A 129 -18.48 6.60 -8.07
C LYS A 129 -19.20 6.37 -9.40
N PRO A 130 -20.16 7.22 -9.80
CA PRO A 130 -20.74 7.23 -11.15
C PRO A 130 -19.67 7.27 -12.25
N VAL A 131 -19.79 6.36 -13.22
CA VAL A 131 -19.10 6.44 -14.53
C VAL A 131 -20.16 6.88 -15.55
N PRO A 132 -19.82 7.60 -16.64
CA PRO A 132 -20.79 7.96 -17.67
C PRO A 132 -21.61 6.74 -18.09
N ALA A 133 -22.92 6.94 -18.30
CA ALA A 133 -23.90 5.86 -18.56
C ALA A 133 -23.57 4.95 -19.75
N ASN A 134 -22.58 5.31 -20.57
CA ASN A 134 -22.11 4.54 -21.72
C ASN A 134 -21.04 3.47 -21.40
N LEU A 135 -20.59 3.33 -20.14
CA LEU A 135 -19.66 2.26 -19.73
C LEU A 135 -20.36 1.22 -18.84
N SER A 136 -20.62 0.02 -19.37
CA SER A 136 -21.41 -1.05 -18.72
C SER A 136 -20.72 -1.82 -17.56
N ARG A 137 -19.72 -1.27 -16.88
CA ARG A 137 -19.00 -2.05 -15.84
C ARG A 137 -19.54 -1.79 -14.43
N LYS A 138 -20.25 -2.78 -13.88
CA LYS A 138 -20.99 -2.79 -12.61
C LYS A 138 -20.11 -2.67 -11.35
N ARG A 139 -20.33 -1.65 -10.52
CA ARG A 139 -20.00 -1.59 -9.07
C ARG A 139 -21.28 -1.83 -8.25
N ALA A 140 -21.19 -1.93 -6.92
CA ALA A 140 -22.38 -2.19 -6.10
C ALA A 140 -23.19 -0.91 -5.77
N SER A 141 -22.59 0.12 -5.15
CA SER A 141 -23.36 1.28 -4.64
C SER A 141 -23.45 2.50 -5.57
N TRP A 142 -22.39 2.82 -6.33
CA TRP A 142 -22.36 3.97 -7.25
C TRP A 142 -22.73 5.34 -6.64
N ASN A 143 -22.45 5.56 -5.37
CA ASN A 143 -22.89 6.72 -4.63
C ASN A 143 -21.73 7.36 -3.85
N GLU A 144 -21.40 8.61 -4.21
CA GLU A 144 -20.33 9.39 -3.58
C GLU A 144 -20.65 9.77 -2.13
N ASP A 145 -21.90 10.11 -1.84
CA ASP A 145 -22.34 10.47 -0.49
C ASP A 145 -22.21 9.28 0.46
N LEU A 146 -22.61 8.07 0.03
CA LEU A 146 -22.43 6.85 0.83
C LEU A 146 -20.94 6.52 1.01
N ALA A 147 -20.10 6.79 0.02
CA ALA A 147 -18.65 6.62 0.13
C ALA A 147 -18.04 7.59 1.16
N TYR A 148 -18.50 8.84 1.14
CA TYR A 148 -18.09 9.88 2.09
C TYR A 148 -18.57 9.55 3.50
N GLN A 149 -19.85 9.25 3.70
CA GLN A 149 -20.42 8.88 5.00
C GLN A 149 -19.71 7.68 5.60
N ARG A 150 -19.42 6.64 4.79
CA ARG A 150 -18.61 5.50 5.24
C ARG A 150 -17.22 5.94 5.73
N ALA A 151 -16.54 6.82 4.99
CA ALA A 151 -15.22 7.31 5.37
C ALA A 151 -15.27 8.19 6.63
N LEU A 152 -16.29 9.04 6.75
CA LEU A 152 -16.53 9.91 7.90
C LEU A 152 -16.71 9.09 9.17
N TYR A 153 -17.66 8.14 9.18
CA TYR A 153 -17.93 7.33 10.36
C TYR A 153 -16.75 6.42 10.73
N MET A 154 -16.06 5.83 9.75
CA MET A 154 -14.82 5.10 10.03
C MET A 154 -13.77 6.01 10.66
N GLY A 155 -13.57 7.21 10.11
CA GLY A 155 -12.60 8.19 10.62
C GLY A 155 -12.89 8.59 12.06
N GLU A 156 -14.17 8.79 12.41
CA GLU A 156 -14.60 9.03 13.78
C GLU A 156 -14.26 7.86 14.72
N GLU A 157 -14.47 6.61 14.29
CA GLU A 157 -14.09 5.46 15.10
C GLU A 157 -12.58 5.36 15.32
N PHE A 158 -11.77 5.56 14.27
CA PHE A 158 -10.32 5.61 14.39
C PHE A 158 -9.88 6.71 15.36
N LYS A 159 -10.43 7.92 15.21
CA LYS A 159 -10.14 9.06 16.08
C LYS A 159 -10.51 8.78 17.53
N ASN A 160 -11.69 8.23 17.78
CA ASN A 160 -12.17 7.89 19.12
C ASN A 160 -11.32 6.80 19.79
N LYS A 161 -10.73 5.89 19.00
CA LYS A 161 -9.77 4.89 19.49
C LYS A 161 -8.33 5.42 19.63
N GLY A 162 -8.10 6.71 19.40
CA GLY A 162 -6.78 7.34 19.53
C GLY A 162 -5.82 7.04 18.38
N VAL A 163 -6.33 6.56 17.25
CA VAL A 163 -5.52 6.25 16.07
C VAL A 163 -5.14 7.54 15.36
N SER A 164 -3.86 7.69 15.05
CA SER A 164 -3.32 8.86 14.32
C SER A 164 -3.42 8.68 12.81
N VAL A 165 -3.25 7.45 12.32
CA VAL A 165 -3.26 7.11 10.90
C VAL A 165 -4.06 5.83 10.66
N ALA A 166 -5.17 5.95 9.92
CA ALA A 166 -5.89 4.80 9.41
C ALA A 166 -5.15 4.21 8.20
N LEU A 167 -4.91 2.89 8.19
CA LEU A 167 -4.24 2.19 7.09
C LEU A 167 -5.25 1.86 5.96
N GLY A 168 -5.75 2.92 5.32
CA GLY A 168 -6.68 2.86 4.20
C GLY A 168 -7.01 4.25 3.67
N PRO A 169 -7.81 4.38 2.60
CA PRO A 169 -8.41 3.31 1.80
C PRO A 169 -7.40 2.60 0.89
N VAL A 170 -7.82 1.48 0.29
CA VAL A 170 -6.97 0.69 -0.60
C VAL A 170 -7.23 1.07 -2.06
N VAL A 171 -6.15 1.46 -2.77
CA VAL A 171 -6.15 1.68 -4.23
C VAL A 171 -5.21 0.73 -4.98
N GLY A 172 -4.42 -0.06 -4.24
CA GLY A 172 -3.60 -1.16 -4.74
C GLY A 172 -3.83 -2.40 -3.87
N PRO A 173 -4.27 -3.54 -4.41
CA PRO A 173 -4.28 -3.88 -5.83
C PRO A 173 -5.42 -3.22 -6.61
N LEU A 174 -5.12 -2.82 -7.86
CA LEU A 174 -6.12 -2.29 -8.80
C LEU A 174 -7.09 -3.35 -9.33
N GLY A 175 -6.79 -4.64 -9.14
CA GLY A 175 -7.56 -5.74 -9.71
C GLY A 175 -7.08 -6.25 -11.06
N LYS A 176 -5.78 -6.12 -11.38
CA LYS A 176 -5.18 -6.63 -12.64
C LYS A 176 -5.55 -8.07 -12.95
N PHE A 177 -5.63 -8.92 -11.92
CA PHE A 177 -6.10 -10.29 -12.02
C PHE A 177 -7.39 -10.43 -11.22
N ALA A 178 -8.46 -10.93 -11.85
CA ALA A 178 -9.76 -11.11 -11.18
C ALA A 178 -9.66 -11.97 -9.91
N ARG A 179 -8.78 -12.98 -9.92
CA ARG A 179 -8.52 -13.89 -8.79
C ARG A 179 -7.55 -13.32 -7.74
N GLY A 180 -7.24 -12.02 -7.78
CA GLY A 180 -6.38 -11.37 -6.79
C GLY A 180 -7.04 -11.37 -5.40
N GLY A 181 -6.37 -11.97 -4.41
CA GLY A 181 -6.95 -12.20 -3.08
C GLY A 181 -7.28 -10.95 -2.25
N ARG A 182 -6.72 -9.79 -2.61
CA ARG A 182 -6.97 -8.49 -1.92
C ARG A 182 -7.78 -7.50 -2.76
N ASN A 183 -8.29 -7.93 -3.92
CA ASN A 183 -9.10 -7.06 -4.78
C ASN A 183 -10.34 -6.51 -4.07
N TRP A 184 -10.85 -7.23 -3.07
CA TRP A 184 -12.05 -6.86 -2.33
C TRP A 184 -11.83 -5.66 -1.38
N GLU A 185 -10.61 -5.46 -0.88
CA GLU A 185 -10.26 -4.33 0.00
C GLU A 185 -10.26 -3.02 -0.77
N GLY A 186 -9.78 -3.08 -2.01
CA GLY A 186 -9.70 -1.96 -2.91
C GLY A 186 -11.01 -1.66 -3.61
N LYS A 187 -11.03 -0.48 -4.22
CA LYS A 187 -12.04 -0.14 -5.22
C LYS A 187 -11.53 -0.65 -6.58
N HIS A 188 -12.40 -1.15 -7.46
CA HIS A 188 -12.00 -1.27 -8.88
C HIS A 188 -11.62 0.13 -9.38
N ILE A 189 -10.64 0.32 -10.25
CA ILE A 189 -10.33 1.66 -10.78
C ILE A 189 -10.22 1.51 -12.29
N GLU A 190 -11.33 1.74 -12.95
CA GLU A 190 -11.34 2.02 -14.37
C GLU A 190 -11.50 3.52 -14.50
N ASN A 191 -10.42 4.20 -14.88
CA ASN A 191 -10.35 5.65 -15.11
C ASN A 191 -10.62 6.58 -13.91
N TRP A 192 -9.81 6.50 -12.87
CA TRP A 192 -9.59 7.68 -12.02
C TRP A 192 -8.27 8.34 -12.38
N SER A 193 -8.27 9.66 -12.49
CA SER A 193 -7.02 10.39 -12.39
C SER A 193 -6.53 10.29 -10.93
N LEU A 194 -5.24 10.07 -10.71
CA LEU A 194 -4.63 9.98 -9.36
C LEU A 194 -4.95 11.21 -8.47
N LYS A 195 -5.41 12.31 -9.07
CA LYS A 195 -5.76 13.58 -8.45
C LYS A 195 -6.99 13.48 -7.53
N GLU A 196 -7.98 12.67 -7.87
CA GLU A 196 -9.24 12.58 -7.12
C GLU A 196 -9.14 11.66 -5.88
N ILE A 197 -8.15 10.75 -5.84
CA ILE A 197 -7.89 9.86 -4.68
C ILE A 197 -7.33 10.65 -3.49
N SER A 198 -6.52 11.68 -3.75
CA SER A 198 -5.92 12.54 -2.72
C SER A 198 -6.95 13.39 -1.97
N THR A 199 -8.02 13.84 -2.64
CA THR A 199 -8.96 14.82 -2.09
C THR A 199 -9.80 14.25 -0.94
N ILE A 200 -10.08 12.94 -0.93
CA ILE A 200 -10.89 12.31 0.13
C ILE A 200 -10.08 12.15 1.43
N ALA A 201 -8.77 11.93 1.35
CA ALA A 201 -7.92 11.83 2.54
C ALA A 201 -7.68 13.20 3.19
N THR A 202 -7.55 14.27 2.39
CA THR A 202 -7.33 15.64 2.90
C THR A 202 -8.55 16.20 3.64
N ASN A 203 -9.76 15.95 3.14
CA ASN A 203 -10.99 16.52 3.72
C ASN A 203 -11.37 15.94 5.11
N LEU A 204 -10.79 14.79 5.50
CA LEU A 204 -10.97 14.23 6.84
C LEU A 204 -10.09 14.91 7.91
N ALA A 205 -9.02 15.61 7.50
CA ALA A 205 -8.13 16.33 8.41
C ALA A 205 -8.56 17.77 8.70
N THR A 206 -9.50 18.33 7.93
CA THR A 206 -9.87 19.76 7.97
C THR A 206 -11.20 20.05 8.68
N HIS A 207 -11.97 19.04 9.08
CA HIS A 207 -13.14 19.25 9.95
C HIS A 207 -12.71 19.26 11.43
N GLU A 208 -11.99 20.31 11.80
CA GLU A 208 -11.99 20.85 13.16
C GLU A 208 -13.14 21.85 13.27
N THR A 209 -14.19 21.47 13.99
CA THR A 209 -15.08 22.39 14.71
C THR A 209 -14.98 22.06 16.18
#